data_AF-A0AAN5BVI9-F1
#
_entry.id   AF-A0AAN5BVI9-F1
#
_cell.length_a   1.000
_cell.length_b   1.000
_cell.length_c   1.000
_cell.angle_alpha   90.00
_cell.angle_beta   90.00
_cell.angle_gamma   90.00
#
_symmetry.space_group_name_H-M   'P 1'
#
loop_
_entity.id
_entity.type
_entity.pdbx_description
1 polymer ?
#
loop_
_entity_poly.entity_id
_entity_poly.type
_entity_poly.pdbx_seq_one_letter_code
_entity_poly.pdbx_strand_id
1 'polypeptide(L)'
;MCVSLVWGNLRSLWNCTFQDTISGETFKKEAPVVVSAIGTLDRPYIPNIEGSESFQGEVFHSARWNDSFKPEGKKIVVLGNGASATQFVPELVKDVGPKGSVTQFVRSAHWWTKRVSNSFITCHRSIRDASLSRSTQGNPKYSERFKLVLKHGPFAAKVYRIILAWQLERVFSSFYMNSNGAAMRQKIRDATYSFIESDAPPQYHEILKPRYEPGCKRRVNTASYMVCLHSPQMILTDNSVVKVGPDYVETKSGDRHVADAIIYATGFQTQKWLYPMQIKGINGQDLHQVWDAASSAEAYKGTVVSGFPNFFILYGPNAATGQHSVIFHSECQINYSCRLLRPVLKGKADSIMVKLEAQQQDLSWVHDKLKHLVFNSGCQSWWMDPVTKKNTFIYPDPMYKYWLRTIFPSWSDFDIRKDGKRHSSCGGMLSMGVFIMGLAAVTITNSTDIQKLIGKASNWLLANVHRS
;
A
#
# COMPACT_ATOMS: atom_id res chain seq x y z
N MET A 1 18.00 14.62 -4.48
CA MET A 1 17.57 13.65 -3.43
C MET A 1 17.84 14.20 -2.03
N CYS A 2 17.13 13.72 -1.01
CA CYS A 2 17.45 14.02 0.40
C CYS A 2 18.39 12.95 0.95
N VAL A 3 19.45 13.37 1.64
CA VAL A 3 20.53 12.49 2.14
C VAL A 3 20.47 12.33 3.66
N SER A 4 20.24 13.42 4.40
CA SER A 4 20.08 13.35 5.85
C SER A 4 19.14 14.42 6.41
N LEU A 5 18.52 14.08 7.55
CA LEU A 5 17.69 14.94 8.37
C LEU A 5 18.23 14.86 9.81
N VAL A 6 18.65 15.98 10.39
CA VAL A 6 19.20 16.01 11.77
C VAL A 6 18.50 17.09 12.59
N TRP A 7 17.83 16.67 13.68
CA TRP A 7 17.11 17.57 14.57
C TRP A 7 18.07 18.41 15.45
N GLY A 8 17.93 19.73 15.37
CA GLY A 8 18.68 20.70 16.18
C GLY A 8 17.93 21.09 17.44
N ASN A 9 18.18 20.38 18.55
CA ASN A 9 17.55 20.60 19.87
C ASN A 9 17.46 22.09 20.28
N LEU A 10 18.49 22.90 20.04
CA LEU A 10 18.56 24.31 20.47
C LEU A 10 17.59 25.25 19.74
N ARG A 11 17.22 24.95 18.49
CA ARG A 11 16.37 25.83 17.65
C ARG A 11 15.04 25.18 17.26
N SER A 12 14.82 23.91 17.62
CA SER A 12 13.68 23.10 17.17
C SER A 12 13.50 23.06 15.65
N LEU A 13 14.62 22.93 14.91
CA LEU A 13 14.63 22.85 13.44
C LEU A 13 15.32 21.57 12.95
N TRP A 14 14.85 21.05 11.82
CA TRP A 14 15.51 20.01 11.05
C TRP A 14 16.57 20.59 10.12
N ASN A 15 17.82 20.19 10.33
CA ASN A 15 18.92 20.40 9.38
C ASN A 15 18.79 19.33 8.28
N CYS A 16 18.41 19.75 7.08
CA CYS A 16 18.12 18.87 5.95
C CYS A 16 19.26 18.97 4.93
N THR A 17 19.98 17.88 4.69
CA THR A 17 21.03 17.80 3.66
C THR A 17 20.46 17.14 2.42
N PHE A 18 20.65 17.79 1.27
CA PHE A 18 20.22 17.33 -0.04
C PHE A 18 21.42 17.22 -0.97
N GLN A 19 21.36 16.27 -1.90
CA GLN A 19 22.29 16.17 -3.02
C GLN A 19 21.49 16.33 -4.31
N ASP A 20 21.95 17.17 -5.23
CA ASP A 20 21.36 17.26 -6.56
C ASP A 20 21.65 15.99 -7.38
N THR A 21 20.68 15.52 -8.14
CA THR A 21 20.77 14.26 -8.90
C THR A 21 21.30 14.41 -10.32
N ILE A 22 21.66 15.64 -10.73
CA ILE A 22 22.25 15.97 -12.03
C ILE A 22 23.67 16.52 -11.83
N SER A 23 23.86 17.51 -10.95
CA SER A 23 25.19 18.10 -10.68
C SER A 23 25.99 17.37 -9.60
N GLY A 24 25.33 16.55 -8.77
CA GLY A 24 25.95 15.90 -7.61
C GLY A 24 26.24 16.84 -6.43
N GLU A 25 25.96 18.14 -6.56
CA GLU A 25 26.20 19.17 -5.54
C GLU A 25 25.42 18.89 -4.25
N THR A 26 26.03 19.12 -3.10
CA THR A 26 25.39 18.92 -1.79
C THR A 26 25.09 20.25 -1.10
N PHE A 27 23.81 20.52 -0.85
CA PHE A 27 23.33 21.73 -0.17
C PHE A 27 22.53 21.41 1.10
N LYS A 28 22.39 22.41 1.98
CA LYS A 28 21.65 22.29 3.25
C LYS A 28 20.49 23.29 3.30
N LYS A 29 19.40 22.91 3.96
CA LYS A 29 18.28 23.80 4.31
C LYS A 29 17.80 23.50 5.73
N GLU A 30 17.32 24.52 6.42
CA GLU A 30 16.65 24.36 7.71
C GLU A 30 15.13 24.35 7.50
N ALA A 31 14.42 23.52 8.26
CA ALA A 31 12.95 23.49 8.25
C ALA A 31 12.40 23.24 9.66
N PRO A 32 11.35 23.95 10.12
CA PRO A 32 10.72 23.64 11.40
C PRO A 32 9.97 22.30 11.36
N VAL A 33 9.60 21.84 10.17
CA VAL A 33 8.74 20.66 9.94
C VAL A 33 9.25 19.89 8.73
N VAL A 34 9.25 18.56 8.81
CA VAL A 34 9.56 17.69 7.66
C VAL A 34 8.45 16.65 7.49
N VAL A 35 7.97 16.52 6.26
CA VAL A 35 6.96 15.51 5.88
C VAL A 35 7.58 14.64 4.78
N SER A 36 7.94 13.40 5.12
CA SER A 36 8.36 12.41 4.13
C SER A 36 7.15 11.89 3.36
N ALA A 37 7.23 11.89 2.03
CA ALA A 37 6.18 11.43 1.13
C ALA A 37 6.72 10.48 0.03
N ILE A 38 7.87 9.84 0.28
CA ILE A 38 8.61 9.09 -0.76
C ILE A 38 8.04 7.69 -1.05
N GLY A 39 7.18 7.16 -0.17
CA GLY A 39 6.64 5.80 -0.30
C GLY A 39 7.66 4.69 -0.02
N THR A 40 7.39 3.49 -0.56
CA THR A 40 8.16 2.24 -0.30
C THR A 40 8.21 1.27 -1.49
N LEU A 41 7.75 1.69 -2.67
CA LEU A 41 7.65 0.86 -3.89
C LEU A 41 8.43 1.50 -5.05
N ASP A 42 9.67 1.91 -4.76
CA ASP A 42 10.58 2.68 -5.62
C ASP A 42 11.93 1.97 -5.86
N ARG A 43 12.43 1.25 -4.84
CA ARG A 43 13.68 0.48 -4.81
C ARG A 43 13.48 -0.93 -5.40
N PRO A 44 13.99 -1.24 -6.61
CA PRO A 44 13.83 -2.56 -7.20
C PRO A 44 14.51 -3.64 -6.34
N TYR A 45 13.90 -4.83 -6.27
CA TYR A 45 14.51 -6.00 -5.65
C TYR A 45 15.17 -6.86 -6.73
N ILE A 46 16.47 -6.67 -6.94
CA ILE A 46 17.28 -7.55 -7.80
C ILE A 46 17.61 -8.83 -7.01
N PRO A 47 17.28 -10.03 -7.53
CA PRO A 47 17.68 -11.28 -6.89
C PRO A 47 19.19 -11.52 -7.10
N ASN A 48 19.88 -12.00 -6.08
CA ASN A 48 21.23 -12.55 -6.27
C ASN A 48 21.09 -13.97 -6.85
N ILE A 49 21.65 -14.22 -8.04
CA ILE A 49 21.62 -15.51 -8.74
C ILE A 49 23.04 -15.78 -9.24
N GLU A 50 23.54 -17.01 -9.05
CA GLU A 50 24.88 -17.40 -9.46
C GLU A 50 25.11 -17.13 -10.95
N GLY A 51 26.22 -16.46 -11.30
CA GLY A 51 26.59 -16.19 -12.69
C GLY A 51 25.81 -15.04 -13.36
N SER A 52 24.90 -14.37 -12.66
CA SER A 52 24.11 -13.25 -13.23
C SER A 52 24.96 -12.06 -13.70
N GLU A 53 26.13 -11.88 -13.09
CA GLU A 53 27.20 -10.96 -13.47
C GLU A 53 27.95 -11.35 -14.76
N SER A 54 27.78 -12.58 -15.26
CA SER A 54 28.44 -13.07 -16.47
C SER A 54 27.56 -13.03 -17.73
N PHE A 55 26.28 -12.68 -17.59
CA PHE A 55 25.32 -12.61 -18.70
C PHE A 55 25.68 -11.50 -19.69
N GLN A 56 25.74 -11.84 -20.97
CA GLN A 56 26.16 -10.95 -22.06
C GLN A 56 24.98 -10.20 -22.72
N GLY A 57 23.74 -10.59 -22.41
CA GLY A 57 22.53 -9.95 -22.91
C GLY A 57 22.04 -8.78 -22.05
N GLU A 58 20.87 -8.25 -22.39
CA GLU A 58 20.27 -7.09 -21.74
C GLU A 58 19.66 -7.45 -20.36
N VAL A 59 20.02 -6.74 -19.29
CA VAL A 59 19.47 -6.98 -17.94
C VAL A 59 18.87 -5.71 -17.36
N PHE A 60 17.57 -5.73 -17.06
CA PHE A 60 16.89 -4.59 -16.42
C PHE A 60 15.70 -5.01 -15.55
N HIS A 61 15.29 -4.13 -14.62
CA HIS A 61 14.13 -4.35 -13.76
C HIS A 61 12.93 -3.55 -14.26
N SER A 62 11.72 -4.07 -14.08
CA SER A 62 10.44 -3.44 -14.46
C SER A 62 10.10 -2.13 -13.70
N ALA A 63 11.07 -1.52 -13.01
CA ALA A 63 10.98 -0.24 -12.32
C ALA A 63 12.09 0.75 -12.77
N ARG A 64 12.97 0.30 -13.67
CA ARG A 64 14.04 1.04 -14.36
C ARG A 64 14.06 0.46 -15.79
N TRP A 65 12.98 0.71 -16.52
CA TRP A 65 12.74 0.11 -17.84
C TRP A 65 13.75 0.64 -18.86
N ASN A 66 14.18 -0.20 -19.79
CA ASN A 66 15.04 0.22 -20.91
C ASN A 66 14.17 0.57 -22.11
N ASP A 67 13.81 1.84 -22.28
CA ASP A 67 13.00 2.32 -23.43
C ASP A 67 13.72 2.19 -24.79
N SER A 68 15.03 1.92 -24.80
CA SER A 68 15.79 1.64 -26.03
C SER A 68 15.83 0.14 -26.39
N PHE A 69 15.30 -0.73 -25.53
CA PHE A 69 15.31 -2.18 -25.75
C PHE A 69 14.37 -2.59 -26.88
N LYS A 70 14.92 -3.26 -27.90
CA LYS A 70 14.16 -3.84 -29.01
C LYS A 70 13.90 -5.33 -28.77
N PRO A 71 12.65 -5.77 -28.58
CA PRO A 71 12.30 -7.17 -28.31
C PRO A 71 12.22 -8.05 -29.57
N GLU A 72 12.05 -7.48 -30.76
CA GLU A 72 11.80 -8.24 -31.99
C GLU A 72 12.86 -9.32 -32.25
N GLY A 73 12.41 -10.56 -32.43
CA GLY A 73 13.26 -11.73 -32.67
C GLY A 73 14.00 -12.26 -31.44
N LYS A 74 13.95 -11.58 -30.29
CA LYS A 74 14.69 -11.98 -29.08
C LYS A 74 13.97 -13.05 -28.26
N LYS A 75 14.77 -13.89 -27.60
CA LYS A 75 14.36 -14.78 -26.50
C LYS A 75 14.54 -14.02 -25.19
N ILE A 76 13.46 -13.82 -24.45
CA ILE A 76 13.45 -12.96 -23.25
C ILE A 76 13.01 -13.77 -22.05
N VAL A 77 13.81 -13.75 -20.99
CA VAL A 77 13.47 -14.33 -19.69
C VAL A 77 12.83 -13.27 -18.80
N VAL A 78 11.68 -13.58 -18.20
CA VAL A 78 10.97 -12.71 -17.25
C VAL A 78 10.90 -13.38 -15.89
N LEU A 79 11.59 -12.82 -14.88
CA LEU A 79 11.56 -13.37 -13.52
C LEU A 79 10.45 -12.72 -12.70
N GLY A 80 9.40 -13.50 -12.42
CA GLY A 80 8.27 -13.09 -11.59
C GLY A 80 6.97 -12.83 -12.37
N ASN A 81 5.86 -13.04 -11.67
CA ASN A 81 4.49 -13.02 -12.22
C ASN A 81 3.55 -12.08 -11.45
N GLY A 82 4.12 -11.13 -10.70
CA GLY A 82 3.37 -10.11 -9.97
C GLY A 82 2.75 -9.05 -10.88
N ALA A 83 2.16 -8.03 -10.26
CA ALA A 83 1.41 -6.98 -10.96
C ALA A 83 2.18 -6.30 -12.11
N SER A 84 3.50 -6.11 -11.98
CA SER A 84 4.36 -5.54 -13.04
C SER A 84 4.36 -6.43 -14.29
N ALA A 85 4.69 -7.72 -14.15
CA ALA A 85 4.76 -8.65 -15.28
C ALA A 85 3.43 -8.76 -16.01
N THR A 86 2.31 -8.87 -15.28
CA THR A 86 0.97 -8.97 -15.90
C THR A 86 0.50 -7.74 -16.67
N GLN A 87 1.28 -6.66 -16.69
CA GLN A 87 1.04 -5.46 -17.49
C GLN A 87 1.95 -5.37 -18.72
N PHE A 88 3.24 -5.74 -18.62
CA PHE A 88 4.16 -5.65 -19.77
C PHE A 88 4.31 -6.95 -20.58
N VAL A 89 4.24 -8.13 -19.96
CA VAL A 89 4.35 -9.43 -20.66
C VAL A 89 3.35 -9.58 -21.80
N PRO A 90 2.07 -9.16 -21.68
CA PRO A 90 1.11 -9.31 -22.78
C PRO A 90 1.41 -8.46 -24.01
N GLU A 91 2.20 -7.38 -23.87
CA GLU A 91 2.65 -6.54 -24.97
C GLU A 91 3.97 -7.09 -25.52
N LEU A 92 4.92 -7.42 -24.63
CA LEU A 92 6.20 -8.06 -24.97
C LEU A 92 6.03 -9.34 -25.82
N VAL A 93 5.02 -10.16 -25.53
CA VAL A 93 4.68 -11.39 -26.30
C VAL A 93 4.21 -11.09 -27.73
N LYS A 94 3.72 -9.87 -28.02
CA LYS A 94 3.45 -9.40 -29.39
C LYS A 94 4.75 -8.91 -30.03
N ASP A 95 5.49 -8.09 -29.29
CA ASP A 95 6.62 -7.31 -29.79
C ASP A 95 7.86 -8.18 -30.10
N VAL A 96 7.99 -9.37 -29.49
CA VAL A 96 9.03 -10.36 -29.88
C VAL A 96 8.82 -10.95 -31.29
N GLY A 97 7.60 -10.89 -31.84
CA GLY A 97 7.28 -11.43 -33.15
C GLY A 97 7.47 -12.95 -33.28
N PRO A 98 7.29 -13.53 -34.48
CA PRO A 98 7.22 -14.98 -34.67
C PRO A 98 8.57 -15.72 -34.49
N LYS A 99 9.69 -14.99 -34.41
CA LYS A 99 11.05 -15.55 -34.24
C LYS A 99 11.56 -15.51 -32.79
N GLY A 100 11.01 -14.62 -31.96
CA GLY A 100 11.40 -14.49 -30.55
C GLY A 100 10.54 -15.36 -29.62
N SER A 101 10.77 -15.22 -28.31
CA SER A 101 9.97 -15.90 -27.29
C SER A 101 10.06 -15.18 -25.94
N VAL A 102 9.07 -15.41 -25.07
CA VAL A 102 9.07 -14.95 -23.67
C VAL A 102 8.93 -16.14 -22.75
N THR A 103 9.98 -16.43 -21.96
CA THR A 103 9.96 -17.46 -20.91
C THR A 103 9.80 -16.81 -19.55
N GLN A 104 8.68 -17.05 -18.89
CA GLN A 104 8.35 -16.42 -17.61
C GLN A 104 8.35 -17.42 -16.45
N PHE A 105 9.07 -17.06 -15.38
CA PHE A 105 9.27 -17.89 -14.20
C PHE A 105 8.34 -17.48 -13.04
N VAL A 106 7.56 -18.44 -12.55
CA VAL A 106 6.49 -18.29 -11.55
C VAL A 106 6.91 -18.90 -10.22
N ARG A 107 7.33 -18.09 -9.24
CA ARG A 107 7.60 -18.60 -7.88
C ARG A 107 6.33 -18.80 -7.03
N SER A 108 5.21 -18.18 -7.41
CA SER A 108 3.94 -18.30 -6.69
C SER A 108 2.77 -17.82 -7.54
N ALA A 109 1.72 -18.62 -7.66
CA ALA A 109 0.43 -18.18 -8.20
C ALA A 109 -0.15 -16.97 -7.43
N HIS A 110 -0.94 -16.14 -8.10
CA HIS A 110 -1.61 -14.96 -7.53
C HIS A 110 -3.13 -15.08 -7.56
N TRP A 111 -3.81 -14.51 -6.58
CA TRP A 111 -5.27 -14.35 -6.64
C TRP A 111 -5.63 -13.33 -7.72
N TRP A 112 -5.97 -13.83 -8.90
CA TRP A 112 -6.27 -13.04 -10.09
C TRP A 112 -7.60 -12.30 -9.96
N THR A 113 -7.84 -11.34 -10.84
CA THR A 113 -9.10 -10.62 -10.97
C THR A 113 -9.25 -10.14 -12.42
N LYS A 114 -10.22 -10.71 -13.14
CA LYS A 114 -10.53 -10.34 -14.52
C LYS A 114 -10.98 -8.87 -14.57
N ARG A 115 -10.23 -8.02 -15.27
CA ARG A 115 -10.61 -6.61 -15.57
C ARG A 115 -11.54 -6.59 -16.79
N VAL A 116 -12.70 -7.24 -16.63
CA VAL A 116 -13.82 -7.28 -17.60
C VAL A 116 -14.15 -5.88 -18.12
N SER A 117 -14.79 -5.77 -19.27
CA SER A 117 -15.42 -4.55 -19.79
C SER A 117 -16.91 -4.78 -20.00
N ASN A 118 -17.75 -3.93 -19.39
CA ASN A 118 -19.16 -3.82 -19.74
C ASN A 118 -19.49 -2.36 -20.05
N SER A 119 -20.16 -2.15 -21.18
CA SER A 119 -20.74 -0.87 -21.57
C SER A 119 -21.96 -0.54 -20.69
N PHE A 120 -22.22 0.77 -20.54
CA PHE A 120 -23.38 1.34 -19.84
C PHE A 120 -23.57 0.95 -18.36
N ILE A 121 -23.03 1.79 -17.46
CA ILE A 121 -23.61 1.94 -16.11
C ILE A 121 -24.88 2.79 -16.23
N THR A 122 -25.96 2.17 -16.71
CA THR A 122 -27.33 2.67 -16.49
C THR A 122 -27.84 2.20 -15.14
N CYS A 123 -28.75 2.96 -14.54
CA CYS A 123 -29.36 2.60 -13.26
C CYS A 123 -30.17 1.29 -13.37
N HIS A 124 -30.37 0.59 -12.25
CA HIS A 124 -31.12 -0.68 -12.14
C HIS A 124 -30.56 -1.92 -12.89
N ARG A 125 -29.42 -2.43 -12.41
CA ARG A 125 -29.24 -3.89 -12.20
C ARG A 125 -28.23 -4.18 -11.07
N SER A 126 -28.38 -5.34 -10.45
CA SER A 126 -27.68 -5.84 -9.25
C SER A 126 -26.27 -5.26 -8.99
N ILE A 127 -26.11 -4.43 -7.96
CA ILE A 127 -24.80 -3.93 -7.50
C ILE A 127 -24.13 -4.96 -6.56
N ARG A 128 -23.97 -6.20 -7.03
CA ARG A 128 -23.14 -7.23 -6.41
C ARG A 128 -21.81 -7.45 -7.15
N ASP A 129 -21.77 -7.19 -8.45
CA ASP A 129 -20.63 -7.54 -9.32
C ASP A 129 -19.73 -6.33 -9.68
N ALA A 130 -20.11 -5.13 -9.23
CA ALA A 130 -19.57 -3.85 -9.67
C ALA A 130 -18.10 -3.52 -9.28
N SER A 131 -17.37 -4.44 -8.63
CA SER A 131 -15.99 -4.24 -8.18
C SER A 131 -14.92 -5.03 -8.95
N LEU A 132 -15.28 -5.84 -9.96
CA LEU A 132 -14.35 -6.62 -10.80
C LEU A 132 -14.57 -6.35 -12.30
N SER A 133 -14.12 -5.19 -12.81
CA SER A 133 -14.24 -4.77 -14.23
C SER A 133 -13.43 -3.48 -14.47
N ARG A 134 -12.48 -3.41 -15.45
CA ARG A 134 -11.77 -2.15 -15.86
C ARG A 134 -10.67 -2.10 -16.97
N SER A 135 -10.39 -3.05 -17.90
CA SER A 135 -9.33 -2.76 -18.93
C SER A 135 -9.29 -3.41 -20.30
N THR A 136 -10.01 -4.50 -20.63
CA THR A 136 -10.02 -4.97 -22.05
C THR A 136 -10.46 -3.88 -23.05
N GLN A 137 -11.09 -2.80 -22.56
CA GLN A 137 -11.46 -1.60 -23.33
C GLN A 137 -11.15 -0.28 -22.60
N GLY A 138 -10.07 -0.22 -21.81
CA GLY A 138 -9.62 1.00 -21.13
C GLY A 138 -10.50 1.45 -19.95
N ASN A 139 -10.54 2.78 -19.69
CA ASN A 139 -11.32 3.37 -18.60
C ASN A 139 -12.83 3.44 -18.93
N PRO A 140 -13.73 3.35 -17.92
CA PRO A 140 -15.18 3.45 -18.16
C PRO A 140 -15.57 4.76 -18.86
N LYS A 141 -16.26 4.66 -20.00
CA LYS A 141 -16.82 5.81 -20.71
C LYS A 141 -18.06 6.35 -19.98
N TYR A 142 -17.85 7.34 -19.12
CA TYR A 142 -18.93 8.09 -18.47
C TYR A 142 -19.65 8.99 -19.50
N SER A 143 -20.98 9.03 -19.46
CA SER A 143 -21.78 9.89 -20.32
C SER A 143 -21.63 11.37 -19.97
N GLU A 144 -21.83 12.27 -20.94
CA GLU A 144 -21.74 13.72 -20.67
C GLU A 144 -22.75 14.19 -19.61
N ARG A 145 -23.95 13.58 -19.56
CA ARG A 145 -24.93 13.82 -18.48
C ARG A 145 -24.37 13.46 -17.10
N PHE A 146 -23.67 12.33 -16.96
CA PHE A 146 -23.04 11.94 -15.70
C PHE A 146 -21.89 12.88 -15.33
N LYS A 147 -21.03 13.26 -16.29
CA LYS A 147 -19.96 14.25 -16.07
C LYS A 147 -20.52 15.61 -15.64
N LEU A 148 -21.58 16.08 -16.29
CA LEU A 148 -22.27 17.34 -15.96
C LEU A 148 -22.82 17.29 -14.53
N VAL A 149 -23.50 16.20 -14.15
CA VAL A 149 -24.00 15.99 -12.78
C VAL A 149 -22.87 15.93 -11.76
N LEU A 150 -21.75 15.26 -12.02
CA LEU A 150 -20.60 15.26 -11.10
C LEU A 150 -19.91 16.63 -10.99
N LYS A 151 -19.90 17.43 -12.06
CA LYS A 151 -19.23 18.74 -12.13
C LYS A 151 -20.06 19.88 -11.53
N HIS A 152 -21.38 19.88 -11.74
CA HIS A 152 -22.28 20.98 -11.39
C HIS A 152 -23.35 20.61 -10.35
N GLY A 153 -23.65 19.31 -10.16
CA GLY A 153 -24.63 18.87 -9.17
C GLY A 153 -24.08 19.02 -7.74
N PRO A 154 -24.77 19.76 -6.84
CA PRO A 154 -24.29 19.96 -5.48
C PRO A 154 -24.14 18.61 -4.76
N PHE A 155 -23.00 18.42 -4.11
CA PHE A 155 -22.60 17.19 -3.41
C PHE A 155 -22.48 15.90 -4.27
N ALA A 156 -22.86 15.90 -5.55
CA ALA A 156 -22.93 14.67 -6.38
C ALA A 156 -21.60 13.89 -6.40
N ALA A 157 -20.47 14.57 -6.63
CA ALA A 157 -19.14 13.96 -6.57
C ALA A 157 -18.76 13.42 -5.17
N LYS A 158 -19.24 14.04 -4.09
CA LYS A 158 -19.02 13.55 -2.71
C LYS A 158 -19.85 12.30 -2.43
N VAL A 159 -21.12 12.29 -2.82
CA VAL A 159 -22.02 11.12 -2.70
C VAL A 159 -21.48 9.94 -3.51
N TYR A 160 -21.07 10.17 -4.77
CA TYR A 160 -20.44 9.13 -5.60
C TYR A 160 -19.15 8.58 -4.97
N ARG A 161 -18.30 9.44 -4.41
CA ARG A 161 -17.09 9.03 -3.69
C ARG A 161 -17.39 8.21 -2.42
N ILE A 162 -18.46 8.54 -1.69
CA ILE A 162 -18.92 7.77 -0.52
C ILE A 162 -19.45 6.39 -0.94
N ILE A 163 -20.22 6.30 -2.03
CA ILE A 163 -20.71 5.02 -2.58
C ILE A 163 -19.53 4.12 -2.98
N LEU A 164 -18.53 4.67 -3.67
CA LEU A 164 -17.31 3.93 -4.03
C LEU A 164 -16.51 3.49 -2.80
N ALA A 165 -16.34 4.36 -1.80
CA ALA A 165 -15.66 3.99 -0.55
C ALA A 165 -16.39 2.84 0.16
N TRP A 166 -17.72 2.93 0.32
CA TRP A 166 -18.54 1.89 0.95
C TRP A 166 -18.47 0.55 0.21
N GLN A 167 -18.41 0.56 -1.13
CA GLN A 167 -18.21 -0.66 -1.92
C GLN A 167 -16.84 -1.32 -1.64
N LEU A 168 -15.77 -0.55 -1.45
CA LEU A 168 -14.45 -1.06 -1.08
C LEU A 168 -14.42 -1.57 0.37
N GLU A 169 -15.02 -0.83 1.30
CA GLU A 169 -15.06 -1.20 2.72
C GLU A 169 -15.83 -2.51 2.97
N ARG A 170 -16.88 -2.79 2.18
CA ARG A 170 -17.58 -4.08 2.17
C ARG A 170 -16.71 -5.28 1.74
N VAL A 171 -15.52 -5.06 1.20
CA VAL A 171 -14.55 -6.14 0.93
C VAL A 171 -13.74 -6.50 2.18
N PHE A 172 -13.60 -5.58 3.16
CA PHE A 172 -12.82 -5.82 4.38
C PHE A 172 -13.33 -7.02 5.18
N SER A 173 -14.63 -7.31 5.15
CA SER A 173 -15.20 -8.47 5.85
C SER A 173 -14.69 -9.83 5.35
N SER A 174 -14.16 -9.92 4.13
CA SER A 174 -13.46 -11.12 3.64
C SER A 174 -12.13 -11.39 4.34
N PHE A 175 -11.53 -10.36 4.96
CA PHE A 175 -10.24 -10.49 5.62
C PHE A 175 -10.34 -11.02 7.06
N TYR A 176 -11.51 -11.03 7.69
CA TYR A 176 -11.66 -11.61 9.02
C TYR A 176 -11.48 -13.13 9.00
N MET A 177 -10.72 -13.66 9.97
CA MET A 177 -10.55 -15.10 10.17
C MET A 177 -11.74 -15.69 10.95
N ASN A 178 -12.94 -15.60 10.36
CA ASN A 178 -14.18 -16.18 10.86
C ASN A 178 -15.00 -16.81 9.71
N SER A 179 -16.12 -17.47 10.04
CA SER A 179 -16.99 -18.17 9.07
C SER A 179 -17.49 -17.26 7.94
N ASN A 180 -17.94 -16.05 8.24
CA ASN A 180 -18.40 -15.08 7.24
C ASN A 180 -17.28 -14.65 6.30
N GLY A 181 -16.08 -14.38 6.84
CA GLY A 181 -14.89 -14.07 6.04
C GLY A 181 -14.46 -15.24 5.17
N ALA A 182 -14.45 -16.46 5.70
CA ALA A 182 -14.14 -17.69 4.97
C ALA A 182 -15.13 -17.92 3.81
N ALA A 183 -16.44 -17.77 4.04
CA ALA A 183 -17.46 -17.89 2.99
C ALA A 183 -17.33 -16.81 1.89
N MET A 184 -16.82 -15.61 2.22
CA MET A 184 -16.47 -14.60 1.21
C MET A 184 -15.19 -14.95 0.47
N ARG A 185 -14.16 -15.47 1.15
CA ARG A 185 -12.91 -15.91 0.50
C ARG A 185 -13.12 -17.11 -0.41
N GLN A 186 -13.99 -18.06 -0.05
CA GLN A 186 -14.33 -19.17 -0.93
C GLN A 186 -14.92 -18.67 -2.26
N LYS A 187 -15.87 -17.73 -2.23
CA LYS A 187 -16.40 -17.11 -3.46
C LYS A 187 -15.34 -16.40 -4.30
N ILE A 188 -14.30 -15.85 -3.67
CA ILE A 188 -13.13 -15.29 -4.39
C ILE A 188 -12.27 -16.42 -4.98
N ARG A 189 -12.11 -17.55 -4.27
CA ARG A 189 -11.41 -18.75 -4.74
C ARG A 189 -12.10 -19.31 -5.99
N ASP A 190 -13.38 -19.62 -5.88
CA ASP A 190 -14.21 -20.24 -6.93
C ASP A 190 -14.20 -19.38 -8.21
N ALA A 191 -14.44 -18.07 -8.06
CA ALA A 191 -14.42 -17.12 -9.18
C ALA A 191 -13.01 -16.93 -9.79
N THR A 192 -11.93 -17.13 -9.03
CA THR A 192 -10.57 -17.09 -9.56
C THR A 192 -10.23 -18.38 -10.31
N TYR A 193 -10.61 -19.54 -9.77
CA TYR A 193 -10.38 -20.83 -10.42
C TYR A 193 -11.16 -20.92 -11.73
N SER A 194 -12.45 -20.56 -11.72
CA SER A 194 -13.28 -20.50 -12.93
C SER A 194 -12.69 -19.56 -13.99
N PHE A 195 -12.07 -18.44 -13.59
CA PHE A 195 -11.38 -17.52 -14.50
C PHE A 195 -10.09 -18.11 -15.09
N ILE A 196 -9.28 -18.82 -14.30
CA ILE A 196 -8.12 -19.56 -14.81
C ILE A 196 -8.59 -20.62 -15.82
N GLU A 197 -9.62 -21.39 -15.45
CA GLU A 197 -10.11 -22.54 -16.21
C GLU A 197 -10.77 -22.16 -17.54
N SER A 198 -11.32 -20.94 -17.64
CA SER A 198 -11.99 -20.44 -18.86
C SER A 198 -11.13 -19.51 -19.75
N ASP A 199 -10.19 -18.75 -19.19
CA ASP A 199 -9.37 -17.80 -19.97
C ASP A 199 -7.93 -18.26 -20.23
N ALA A 200 -7.36 -19.20 -19.46
CA ALA A 200 -5.95 -19.62 -19.59
C ALA A 200 -5.80 -21.03 -20.22
N PRO A 201 -4.67 -21.32 -20.90
CA PRO A 201 -4.40 -22.65 -21.46
C PRO A 201 -4.39 -23.76 -20.38
N PRO A 202 -4.97 -24.95 -20.64
CA PRO A 202 -5.01 -26.05 -19.67
C PRO A 202 -3.65 -26.43 -19.07
N GLN A 203 -2.60 -26.42 -19.88
CA GLN A 203 -1.22 -26.74 -19.47
C GLN A 203 -0.66 -25.82 -18.37
N TYR A 204 -1.26 -24.65 -18.13
CA TYR A 204 -0.83 -23.69 -17.11
C TYR A 204 -1.77 -23.57 -15.91
N HIS A 205 -2.87 -24.34 -15.85
CA HIS A 205 -3.87 -24.21 -14.78
C HIS A 205 -3.29 -24.41 -13.38
N GLU A 206 -2.43 -25.42 -13.17
CA GLU A 206 -1.82 -25.67 -11.86
C GLU A 206 -0.78 -24.60 -11.46
N ILE A 207 0.00 -24.09 -12.41
CA ILE A 207 0.95 -22.98 -12.19
C ILE A 207 0.21 -21.69 -11.79
N LEU A 208 -1.04 -21.52 -12.26
CA LEU A 208 -1.85 -20.31 -12.04
C LEU A 208 -2.77 -20.39 -10.81
N LYS A 209 -3.06 -21.57 -10.25
CA LYS A 209 -4.01 -21.80 -9.13
C LYS A 209 -3.36 -21.60 -7.74
N PRO A 210 -3.72 -20.56 -6.95
CA PRO A 210 -3.04 -20.29 -5.69
C PRO A 210 -3.52 -21.16 -4.52
N ARG A 211 -2.56 -21.77 -3.81
CA ARG A 211 -2.81 -22.71 -2.69
C ARG A 211 -2.77 -22.06 -1.29
N TYR A 212 -3.00 -20.74 -1.19
CA TYR A 212 -2.98 -19.96 0.08
C TYR A 212 -4.18 -19.00 0.16
N GLU A 213 -4.59 -18.55 1.35
CA GLU A 213 -5.87 -17.84 1.52
C GLU A 213 -6.03 -16.54 0.69
N PRO A 214 -7.20 -16.33 0.04
CA PRO A 214 -7.53 -15.08 -0.66
C PRO A 214 -7.40 -13.84 0.23
N GLY A 215 -6.63 -12.85 -0.23
CA GLY A 215 -6.38 -11.62 0.52
C GLY A 215 -5.13 -11.64 1.40
N CYS A 216 -4.50 -12.79 1.67
CA CYS A 216 -3.19 -12.85 2.33
C CYS A 216 -2.06 -12.24 1.48
N LYS A 217 -2.28 -12.11 0.16
CA LYS A 217 -1.52 -11.22 -0.73
C LYS A 217 -2.49 -10.32 -1.50
N ARG A 218 -2.03 -9.13 -1.93
CA ARG A 218 -2.81 -8.25 -2.82
C ARG A 218 -3.18 -9.00 -4.11
N ARG A 219 -4.46 -8.93 -4.51
CA ARG A 219 -4.94 -9.51 -5.77
C ARG A 219 -4.29 -8.83 -6.98
N VAL A 220 -4.05 -9.59 -8.05
CA VAL A 220 -3.49 -9.09 -9.31
C VAL A 220 -4.61 -8.94 -10.33
N ASN A 221 -4.86 -7.70 -10.74
CA ASN A 221 -5.90 -7.37 -11.72
C ASN A 221 -5.33 -7.45 -13.14
N THR A 222 -5.93 -8.21 -14.04
CA THR A 222 -5.44 -8.34 -15.42
C THR A 222 -6.56 -8.43 -16.46
N ALA A 223 -6.25 -8.08 -17.70
CA ALA A 223 -7.12 -8.20 -18.86
C ALA A 223 -6.53 -9.14 -19.92
N SER A 224 -5.30 -8.87 -20.37
CA SER A 224 -4.65 -9.57 -21.48
C SER A 224 -3.71 -10.71 -21.07
N TYR A 225 -3.36 -10.86 -19.79
CA TYR A 225 -2.37 -11.85 -19.35
C TYR A 225 -2.81 -13.30 -19.59
N MET A 226 -4.04 -13.68 -19.24
CA MET A 226 -4.51 -15.04 -19.50
C MET A 226 -4.58 -15.34 -21.00
N VAL A 227 -4.89 -14.32 -21.81
CA VAL A 227 -4.96 -14.41 -23.28
C VAL A 227 -3.56 -14.58 -23.90
N CYS A 228 -2.54 -13.84 -23.44
CA CYS A 228 -1.19 -13.94 -24.02
C CYS A 228 -0.50 -15.28 -23.72
N LEU A 229 -0.96 -16.04 -22.72
CA LEU A 229 -0.48 -17.40 -22.46
C LEU A 229 -0.86 -18.40 -23.57
N HIS A 230 -1.84 -18.11 -24.42
CA HIS A 230 -2.16 -18.95 -25.61
C HIS A 230 -1.21 -18.70 -26.79
N SER A 231 -0.28 -17.74 -26.69
CA SER A 231 0.71 -17.48 -27.75
C SER A 231 1.77 -18.58 -27.81
N PRO A 232 2.12 -19.12 -28.99
CA PRO A 232 3.23 -20.08 -29.11
C PRO A 232 4.60 -19.44 -28.82
N GLN A 233 4.71 -18.11 -28.78
CA GLN A 233 5.89 -17.38 -28.31
C GLN A 233 6.00 -17.35 -26.78
N MET A 234 4.97 -17.74 -26.03
CA MET A 234 4.90 -17.61 -24.56
C MET A 234 5.14 -18.96 -23.86
N ILE A 235 6.09 -19.00 -22.94
CA ILE A 235 6.38 -20.16 -22.09
C ILE A 235 6.23 -19.74 -20.63
N LEU A 236 5.35 -20.40 -19.88
CA LEU A 236 5.19 -20.21 -18.43
C LEU A 236 5.71 -21.45 -17.69
N THR A 237 6.54 -21.26 -16.67
CA THR A 237 7.09 -22.35 -15.85
C THR A 237 7.22 -21.93 -14.38
N ASP A 238 7.05 -22.86 -13.44
CA ASP A 238 7.34 -22.70 -12.01
C ASP A 238 8.67 -23.32 -11.57
N ASN A 239 9.48 -23.83 -12.51
CA ASN A 239 10.83 -24.30 -12.24
C ASN A 239 11.69 -23.18 -11.61
N SER A 240 12.34 -23.48 -10.48
CA SER A 240 13.23 -22.53 -9.82
C SER A 240 14.49 -22.28 -10.66
N VAL A 241 14.73 -21.04 -11.07
CA VAL A 241 16.03 -20.59 -11.57
C VAL A 241 17.08 -20.74 -10.47
N VAL A 242 18.24 -21.32 -10.82
CA VAL A 242 19.38 -21.50 -9.90
C VAL A 242 20.63 -20.76 -10.37
N LYS A 243 20.84 -20.65 -11.68
CA LYS A 243 22.05 -20.09 -12.29
C LYS A 243 21.74 -19.31 -13.56
N VAL A 244 22.57 -18.33 -13.88
CA VAL A 244 22.61 -17.62 -15.15
C VAL A 244 23.98 -17.90 -15.78
N GLY A 245 24.01 -18.20 -17.07
CA GLY A 245 25.23 -18.32 -17.88
C GLY A 245 25.44 -17.11 -18.77
N PRO A 246 26.38 -17.16 -19.74
CA PRO A 246 26.64 -16.04 -20.65
C PRO A 246 25.42 -15.67 -21.51
N ASP A 247 24.65 -16.64 -21.96
CA ASP A 247 23.54 -16.50 -22.92
C ASP A 247 22.29 -17.30 -22.51
N TYR A 248 22.24 -17.83 -21.28
CA TYR A 248 21.14 -18.69 -20.83
C TYR A 248 20.79 -18.52 -19.34
N VAL A 249 19.59 -18.98 -18.98
CA VAL A 249 19.12 -19.14 -17.60
C VAL A 249 18.85 -20.61 -17.32
N GLU A 250 19.42 -21.14 -16.24
CA GLU A 250 19.39 -22.55 -15.86
C GLU A 250 18.52 -22.79 -14.62
N THR A 251 17.74 -23.86 -14.68
CA THR A 251 16.75 -24.24 -13.67
C THR A 251 17.24 -25.38 -12.79
N LYS A 252 16.58 -25.58 -11.64
CA LYS A 252 16.88 -26.69 -10.71
C LYS A 252 16.69 -28.09 -11.32
N SER A 253 15.91 -28.23 -12.40
CA SER A 253 15.75 -29.46 -13.19
C SER A 253 16.90 -29.70 -14.18
N GLY A 254 17.78 -28.71 -14.39
CA GLY A 254 18.85 -28.75 -15.40
C GLY A 254 18.45 -28.15 -16.75
N ASP A 255 17.20 -27.74 -16.94
CA ASP A 255 16.74 -27.11 -18.18
C ASP A 255 17.42 -25.75 -18.37
N ARG A 256 17.93 -25.50 -19.58
CA ARG A 256 18.55 -24.22 -19.99
C ARG A 256 17.66 -23.48 -20.99
N HIS A 257 17.34 -22.24 -20.65
CA HIS A 257 16.58 -21.32 -21.50
C HIS A 257 17.53 -20.27 -22.06
N VAL A 258 17.86 -20.35 -23.35
CA VAL A 258 18.65 -19.33 -24.06
C VAL A 258 17.92 -17.99 -24.01
N ALA A 259 18.64 -16.92 -23.69
CA ALA A 259 18.08 -15.60 -23.45
C ALA A 259 18.99 -14.49 -23.98
N ASP A 260 18.45 -13.60 -24.80
CA ASP A 260 19.08 -12.34 -25.23
C ASP A 260 18.83 -11.20 -24.21
N ALA A 261 17.91 -11.42 -23.27
CA ALA A 261 17.55 -10.47 -22.22
C ALA A 261 16.93 -11.13 -20.97
N ILE A 262 17.15 -10.53 -19.80
CA ILE A 262 16.53 -10.88 -18.51
C ILE A 262 15.81 -9.65 -17.94
N ILE A 263 14.48 -9.73 -17.83
CA ILE A 263 13.64 -8.68 -17.26
C ILE A 263 13.17 -9.10 -15.87
N TYR A 264 13.63 -8.39 -14.84
CA TYR A 264 13.20 -8.63 -13.47
C TYR A 264 11.84 -7.97 -13.17
N ALA A 265 10.83 -8.78 -12.89
CA ALA A 265 9.53 -8.37 -12.34
C ALA A 265 9.37 -8.80 -10.87
N THR A 266 10.49 -8.81 -10.15
CA THR A 266 10.70 -9.41 -8.83
C THR A 266 10.22 -8.55 -7.65
N GLY A 267 9.96 -7.25 -7.88
CA GLY A 267 9.28 -6.38 -6.94
C GLY A 267 10.19 -5.32 -6.31
N PHE A 268 10.03 -5.06 -5.02
CA PHE A 268 10.69 -3.93 -4.34
C PHE A 268 11.27 -4.33 -2.99
N GLN A 269 12.26 -3.57 -2.51
CA GLN A 269 12.88 -3.72 -1.17
C GLN A 269 11.95 -3.20 -0.05
N THR A 270 10.76 -3.78 0.10
CA THR A 270 9.64 -3.20 0.87
C THR A 270 9.95 -2.90 2.34
N GLN A 271 10.88 -3.63 2.97
CA GLN A 271 11.25 -3.40 4.38
C GLN A 271 12.40 -2.39 4.57
N LYS A 272 12.97 -1.80 3.51
CA LYS A 272 13.97 -0.71 3.62
C LYS A 272 13.31 0.66 3.69
N TRP A 273 12.43 0.82 4.67
CA TRP A 273 11.69 2.05 4.97
C TRP A 273 12.62 3.27 5.06
N LEU A 274 12.30 4.33 4.31
CA LEU A 274 13.04 5.61 4.26
C LEU A 274 14.52 5.56 3.84
N TYR A 275 15.05 4.40 3.46
CA TYR A 275 16.46 4.23 3.08
C TYR A 275 16.76 4.97 1.75
N PRO A 276 17.89 5.70 1.61
CA PRO A 276 19.12 5.64 2.41
C PRO A 276 19.25 6.85 3.35
N MET A 277 18.14 7.54 3.63
CA MET A 277 18.15 8.82 4.32
C MET A 277 18.54 8.60 5.78
N GLN A 278 19.62 9.23 6.24
CA GLN A 278 19.99 9.20 7.66
C GLN A 278 19.09 10.18 8.42
N ILE A 279 18.26 9.68 9.34
CA ILE A 279 17.26 10.48 10.03
C ILE A 279 17.55 10.42 11.53
N LYS A 280 18.05 11.54 12.08
CA LYS A 280 18.48 11.64 13.48
C LYS A 280 17.58 12.59 14.26
N GLY A 281 16.84 12.02 15.21
CA GLY A 281 15.91 12.72 16.08
C GLY A 281 16.59 13.39 17.28
N ILE A 282 15.87 13.49 18.39
CA ILE A 282 16.41 14.05 19.64
C ILE A 282 17.69 13.31 20.06
N ASN A 283 18.65 14.07 20.58
CA ASN A 283 19.94 13.57 21.09
C ASN A 283 20.76 12.76 20.06
N GLY A 284 20.50 12.94 18.76
CA GLY A 284 21.21 12.26 17.68
C GLY A 284 20.74 10.83 17.40
N GLN A 285 19.67 10.36 18.05
CA GLN A 285 19.11 9.02 17.89
C GLN A 285 18.68 8.74 16.44
N ASP A 286 19.23 7.70 15.82
CA ASP A 286 18.95 7.34 14.43
C ASP A 286 17.67 6.49 14.28
N LEU A 287 16.83 6.82 13.29
CA LEU A 287 15.53 6.18 13.07
C LEU A 287 15.64 4.70 12.70
N HIS A 288 16.64 4.31 11.91
CA HIS A 288 16.82 2.91 11.54
C HIS A 288 17.29 2.10 12.75
N GLN A 289 18.17 2.66 13.60
CA GLN A 289 18.57 2.02 14.86
C GLN A 289 17.39 1.82 15.82
N VAL A 290 16.44 2.76 15.90
CA VAL A 290 15.21 2.61 16.70
C VAL A 290 14.33 1.48 16.16
N TRP A 291 14.16 1.38 14.84
CA TRP A 291 13.35 0.35 14.20
C TRP A 291 14.00 -1.04 14.24
N ASP A 292 15.31 -1.14 14.09
CA ASP A 292 16.06 -2.38 14.24
C ASP A 292 15.96 -2.91 15.69
N ALA A 293 16.09 -2.03 16.70
CA ALA A 293 15.87 -2.37 18.10
C ALA A 293 14.40 -2.77 18.39
N ALA A 294 13.42 -2.16 17.72
CA ALA A 294 12.01 -2.52 17.77
C ALA A 294 11.65 -3.76 16.91
N SER A 295 12.64 -4.42 16.30
CA SER A 295 12.49 -5.59 15.43
C SER A 295 11.60 -5.37 14.19
N SER A 296 11.38 -4.11 13.80
CA SER A 296 10.54 -3.68 12.66
C SER A 296 10.46 -2.15 12.55
N ALA A 297 10.14 -1.65 11.36
CA ALA A 297 9.68 -0.26 11.22
C ALA A 297 8.32 -0.02 11.91
N GLU A 298 8.22 1.07 12.67
CA GLU A 298 7.09 1.43 13.52
C GLU A 298 6.74 2.92 13.45
N ALA A 299 5.45 3.26 13.43
CA ALA A 299 4.97 4.64 13.58
C ALA A 299 3.55 4.68 14.17
N TYR A 300 3.28 5.58 15.12
CA TYR A 300 1.95 5.81 15.67
C TYR A 300 1.00 6.31 14.57
N LYS A 301 -0.15 5.64 14.43
CA LYS A 301 -1.11 5.79 13.32
C LYS A 301 -0.45 5.75 11.93
N GLY A 302 0.70 5.08 11.79
CA GLY A 302 1.51 5.02 10.57
C GLY A 302 2.08 6.37 10.09
N THR A 303 2.09 7.39 10.95
CA THR A 303 2.30 8.80 10.54
C THR A 303 3.40 9.54 11.31
N VAL A 304 3.64 9.23 12.58
CA VAL A 304 4.64 9.93 13.43
C VAL A 304 5.41 8.94 14.31
N VAL A 305 6.64 9.29 14.69
CA VAL A 305 7.53 8.42 15.47
C VAL A 305 8.03 9.15 16.73
N SER A 306 7.97 8.49 17.88
CA SER A 306 8.50 8.99 19.15
C SER A 306 10.02 9.21 19.04
N GLY A 307 10.52 10.33 19.55
CA GLY A 307 11.92 10.77 19.39
C GLY A 307 12.18 11.64 18.16
N PHE A 308 11.24 11.73 17.22
CA PHE A 308 11.38 12.48 15.95
C PHE A 308 10.37 13.65 15.89
N PRO A 309 10.58 14.72 16.67
CA PRO A 309 9.68 15.87 16.73
C PRO A 309 9.53 16.56 15.37
N ASN A 310 8.32 17.03 15.07
CA ASN A 310 7.95 17.68 13.80
C ASN A 310 8.23 16.86 12.52
N PHE A 311 8.56 15.56 12.64
CA PHE A 311 8.75 14.64 11.53
C PHE A 311 7.51 13.77 11.30
N PHE A 312 7.00 13.78 10.07
CA PHE A 312 5.80 13.06 9.67
C PHE A 312 6.08 12.19 8.44
N ILE A 313 5.42 11.03 8.36
CA ILE A 313 5.54 10.08 7.25
C ILE A 313 4.16 9.91 6.61
N LEU A 314 4.03 10.21 5.32
CA LEU A 314 2.88 9.79 4.52
C LEU A 314 3.15 8.40 3.95
N TYR A 315 2.18 7.50 4.10
CA TYR A 315 2.29 6.07 3.76
C TYR A 315 3.45 5.36 4.48
N GLY A 316 3.57 5.59 5.79
CA GLY A 316 4.52 4.92 6.68
C GLY A 316 4.10 3.49 7.09
N PRO A 317 4.75 2.91 8.11
CA PRO A 317 4.41 1.59 8.63
C PRO A 317 2.93 1.47 8.99
N ASN A 318 2.31 0.33 8.68
CA ASN A 318 0.89 0.04 8.91
C ASN A 318 -0.09 1.06 8.28
N ALA A 319 0.31 1.75 7.19
CA ALA A 319 -0.55 2.66 6.40
C ALA A 319 -1.16 2.04 5.12
N ALA A 320 -0.75 0.83 4.73
CA ALA A 320 -1.28 0.15 3.54
C ALA A 320 -2.64 -0.53 3.82
N THR A 321 -3.39 -0.80 2.76
CA THR A 321 -4.74 -1.39 2.87
C THR A 321 -4.95 -2.52 1.84
N GLY A 322 -5.70 -3.55 2.23
CA GLY A 322 -6.00 -4.68 1.35
C GLY A 322 -7.15 -4.42 0.36
N GLN A 323 -8.09 -3.54 0.73
CA GLN A 323 -9.33 -3.26 0.00
C GLN A 323 -9.45 -1.86 -0.58
N HIS A 324 -8.85 -0.85 0.05
CA HIS A 324 -9.21 0.54 -0.16
C HIS A 324 -8.17 1.32 -1.01
N SER A 325 -8.51 2.55 -1.36
CA SER A 325 -7.58 3.47 -2.01
C SER A 325 -6.53 3.97 -1.01
N VAL A 326 -5.24 3.81 -1.36
CA VAL A 326 -4.11 4.44 -0.66
C VAL A 326 -4.26 5.97 -0.61
N ILE A 327 -4.79 6.59 -1.68
CA ILE A 327 -5.01 8.05 -1.74
C ILE A 327 -5.91 8.51 -0.60
N PHE A 328 -6.93 7.74 -0.22
CA PHE A 328 -7.80 8.09 0.91
C PHE A 328 -7.07 7.97 2.26
N HIS A 329 -6.18 6.99 2.41
CA HIS A 329 -5.34 6.87 3.60
C HIS A 329 -4.38 8.06 3.71
N SER A 330 -3.68 8.40 2.61
CA SER A 330 -2.81 9.58 2.53
C SER A 330 -3.57 10.89 2.74
N GLU A 331 -4.79 11.04 2.22
CA GLU A 331 -5.67 12.19 2.52
C GLU A 331 -5.97 12.29 4.02
N CYS A 332 -6.26 11.17 4.70
CA CYS A 332 -6.45 11.13 6.15
C CYS A 332 -5.18 11.53 6.89
N GLN A 333 -4.01 11.03 6.49
CA GLN A 333 -2.71 11.39 7.07
C GLN A 333 -2.36 12.87 6.88
N ILE A 334 -2.51 13.42 5.66
CA ILE A 334 -2.30 14.85 5.38
C ILE A 334 -3.22 15.69 6.28
N ASN A 335 -4.50 15.34 6.36
CA ASN A 335 -5.46 15.99 7.23
C ASN A 335 -5.11 15.88 8.73
N TYR A 336 -4.47 14.79 9.15
CA TYR A 336 -4.00 14.58 10.52
C TYR A 336 -2.78 15.47 10.82
N SER A 337 -1.75 15.41 9.98
CA SER A 337 -0.53 16.22 10.07
C SER A 337 -0.86 17.71 10.08
N CYS A 338 -1.72 18.20 9.17
CA CYS A 338 -2.12 19.61 9.14
C CYS A 338 -2.91 20.09 10.36
N ARG A 339 -3.50 19.18 11.17
CA ARG A 339 -4.08 19.51 12.48
C ARG A 339 -3.00 19.57 13.55
N LEU A 340 -2.17 18.52 13.65
CA LEU A 340 -1.09 18.40 14.64
C LEU A 340 -0.03 19.50 14.51
N LEU A 341 0.32 19.87 13.28
CA LEU A 341 1.32 20.91 12.96
C LEU A 341 0.80 22.33 13.12
N ARG A 342 -0.51 22.54 13.29
CA ARG A 342 -1.14 23.86 13.36
C ARG A 342 -0.61 24.77 14.48
N PRO A 343 -0.20 24.28 15.67
CA PRO A 343 0.47 25.11 16.68
C PRO A 343 1.86 25.57 16.22
N VAL A 344 2.64 24.68 15.61
CA VAL A 344 4.01 24.96 15.12
C VAL A 344 3.98 25.97 13.98
N LEU A 345 3.15 25.72 12.96
CA LEU A 345 2.92 26.61 11.82
C LEU A 345 2.25 27.95 12.19
N LYS A 346 1.94 28.19 13.47
CA LYS A 346 1.42 29.46 14.00
C LYS A 346 2.28 30.05 15.13
N GLY A 347 3.50 29.55 15.35
CA GLY A 347 4.40 30.05 16.41
C GLY A 347 3.89 29.87 17.84
N LYS A 348 2.89 28.99 18.04
CA LYS A 348 2.33 28.65 19.37
C LYS A 348 3.04 27.46 20.03
N ALA A 349 3.87 26.75 19.27
CA ALA A 349 4.79 25.73 19.73
C ALA A 349 6.00 25.72 18.79
N ASP A 350 7.13 25.20 19.25
CA ASP A 350 8.32 25.01 18.42
C ASP A 350 8.43 23.54 18.00
N SER A 351 7.98 22.62 18.86
CA SER A 351 7.93 21.19 18.56
C SER A 351 6.66 20.50 19.05
N ILE A 352 6.24 19.50 18.27
CA ILE A 352 5.26 18.47 18.63
C ILE A 352 5.87 17.09 18.39
N MET A 353 5.78 16.20 19.39
CA MET A 353 6.30 14.84 19.35
C MET A 353 5.26 13.89 19.92
N VAL A 354 5.07 12.71 19.32
CA VAL A 354 4.24 11.66 19.94
C VAL A 354 4.98 11.05 21.13
N LYS A 355 4.25 10.72 22.19
CA LYS A 355 4.81 10.03 23.36
C LYS A 355 5.09 8.55 23.05
N LEU A 356 6.09 7.98 23.71
CA LEU A 356 6.50 6.59 23.51
C LEU A 356 5.39 5.61 23.90
N GLU A 357 4.71 5.87 25.02
CA GLU A 357 3.67 5.00 25.56
C GLU A 357 2.43 4.99 24.64
N ALA A 358 2.09 6.14 24.05
CA ALA A 358 1.00 6.25 23.09
C ALA A 358 1.34 5.53 21.77
N GLN A 359 2.59 5.62 21.30
CA GLN A 359 3.07 4.82 20.16
C GLN A 359 2.97 3.32 20.44
N GLN A 360 3.49 2.86 21.58
CA GLN A 360 3.45 1.46 21.99
C GLN A 360 2.01 0.94 22.14
N GLN A 361 1.09 1.74 22.70
CA GLN A 361 -0.32 1.39 22.84
C GLN A 361 -1.01 1.23 21.48
N ASP A 362 -0.78 2.14 20.52
CA ASP A 362 -1.37 2.04 19.19
C ASP A 362 -0.82 0.86 18.39
N LEU A 363 0.48 0.58 18.50
CA LEU A 363 1.12 -0.55 17.83
C LEU A 363 0.70 -1.90 18.43
N SER A 364 0.56 -1.97 19.76
CA SER A 364 -0.01 -3.14 20.44
C SER A 364 -1.43 -3.42 19.94
N TRP A 365 -2.28 -2.38 19.85
CA TRP A 365 -3.62 -2.49 19.25
C TRP A 365 -3.57 -2.92 17.77
N VAL A 366 -2.65 -2.38 16.96
CA VAL A 366 -2.47 -2.76 15.54
C VAL A 366 -2.13 -4.24 15.42
N HIS A 367 -1.09 -4.70 16.12
CA HIS A 367 -0.61 -6.07 15.99
C HIS A 367 -1.54 -7.10 16.64
N ASP A 368 -2.30 -6.73 17.66
CA ASP A 368 -3.37 -7.57 18.19
C ASP A 368 -4.50 -7.77 17.15
N LYS A 369 -4.98 -6.70 16.52
CA LYS A 369 -5.99 -6.79 15.45
C LYS A 369 -5.51 -7.63 14.26
N LEU A 370 -4.24 -7.51 13.88
CA LEU A 370 -3.65 -8.27 12.76
C LEU A 370 -3.72 -9.80 12.95
N LYS A 371 -3.65 -10.31 14.20
CA LYS A 371 -3.74 -11.77 14.49
C LYS A 371 -5.04 -12.40 13.95
N HIS A 372 -6.12 -11.63 13.90
CA HIS A 372 -7.46 -12.09 13.51
C HIS A 372 -7.80 -11.83 12.04
N LEU A 373 -6.80 -11.45 11.23
CA LEU A 373 -6.96 -11.11 9.82
C LEU A 373 -6.13 -12.03 8.92
N VAL A 374 -6.65 -12.28 7.71
CA VAL A 374 -6.02 -13.12 6.68
C VAL A 374 -4.65 -12.58 6.24
N PHE A 375 -4.35 -11.31 6.50
CA PHE A 375 -3.04 -10.70 6.30
C PHE A 375 -1.91 -11.38 7.09
N ASN A 376 -2.24 -12.07 8.18
CA ASN A 376 -1.30 -12.83 9.01
C ASN A 376 -1.57 -14.35 8.95
N SER A 377 -2.34 -14.88 8.00
CA SER A 377 -2.67 -16.32 7.90
C SER A 377 -1.53 -17.19 7.32
N GLY A 378 -0.29 -16.90 7.70
CA GLY A 378 0.89 -17.72 7.40
C GLY A 378 1.47 -17.67 5.98
N CYS A 379 0.83 -17.00 5.00
CA CYS A 379 1.40 -16.93 3.65
C CYS A 379 2.54 -15.90 3.53
N GLN A 380 3.54 -16.19 2.69
CA GLN A 380 4.66 -15.28 2.46
C GLN A 380 4.24 -14.08 1.58
N SER A 381 3.98 -12.94 2.22
CA SER A 381 3.63 -11.66 1.59
C SER A 381 4.71 -10.60 1.85
N TRP A 382 4.89 -9.65 0.93
CA TRP A 382 5.85 -8.54 1.07
C TRP A 382 5.47 -7.52 2.15
N TRP A 383 4.29 -7.69 2.77
CA TRP A 383 3.81 -6.97 3.95
C TRP A 383 4.51 -7.39 5.25
N MET A 384 5.08 -8.60 5.27
CA MET A 384 5.70 -9.19 6.44
C MET A 384 7.20 -8.91 6.42
N ASP A 385 7.80 -8.67 7.59
CA ASP A 385 9.24 -8.70 7.72
C ASP A 385 9.79 -10.13 7.45
N PRO A 386 10.84 -10.32 6.64
CA PRO A 386 11.35 -11.64 6.31
C PRO A 386 11.98 -12.37 7.50
N VAL A 387 12.48 -11.66 8.50
CA VAL A 387 13.07 -12.24 9.72
C VAL A 387 11.99 -12.38 10.79
N THR A 388 11.41 -11.26 11.23
CA THR A 388 10.60 -11.16 12.45
C THR A 388 9.13 -11.51 12.23
N LYS A 389 8.72 -11.69 10.97
CA LYS A 389 7.35 -12.01 10.51
C LYS A 389 6.29 -10.99 10.96
N LYS A 390 6.69 -9.83 11.47
CA LYS A 390 5.81 -8.74 11.88
C LYS A 390 5.25 -8.05 10.62
N ASN A 391 3.94 -7.80 10.59
CA ASN A 391 3.29 -7.14 9.46
C ASN A 391 3.46 -5.62 9.61
N THR A 392 4.42 -5.07 8.90
CA THR A 392 4.82 -3.65 8.93
C THR A 392 4.03 -2.79 7.95
N PHE A 393 3.16 -3.39 7.12
CA PHE A 393 2.49 -2.67 6.04
C PHE A 393 1.01 -2.39 6.30
N ILE A 394 0.24 -3.35 6.79
CA ILE A 394 -1.23 -3.27 6.70
C ILE A 394 -1.86 -2.60 7.93
N TYR A 395 -2.78 -1.67 7.69
CA TYR A 395 -3.72 -1.16 8.68
C TYR A 395 -4.86 -2.19 8.93
N PRO A 396 -5.16 -2.56 10.19
CA PRO A 396 -5.97 -3.75 10.49
C PRO A 396 -7.46 -3.47 10.77
N ASP A 397 -8.04 -2.45 10.16
CA ASP A 397 -9.48 -2.16 10.27
C ASP A 397 -9.98 -1.40 9.02
N PRO A 398 -11.30 -1.23 8.80
CA PRO A 398 -11.83 -0.40 7.73
C PRO A 398 -11.31 1.04 7.75
N MET A 399 -11.14 1.64 6.56
CA MET A 399 -10.64 3.01 6.40
C MET A 399 -11.53 4.10 7.01
N TYR A 400 -12.85 3.91 7.14
CA TYR A 400 -13.69 4.86 7.86
C TYR A 400 -13.30 4.96 9.35
N LYS A 401 -12.79 3.87 9.95
CA LYS A 401 -12.25 3.89 11.32
C LYS A 401 -10.89 4.59 11.38
N TYR A 402 -10.05 4.43 10.36
CA TYR A 402 -8.80 5.20 10.25
C TYR A 402 -9.10 6.71 10.15
N TRP A 403 -10.08 7.09 9.34
CA TRP A 403 -10.58 8.47 9.24
C TRP A 403 -11.11 8.99 10.59
N LEU A 404 -11.92 8.22 11.31
CA LEU A 404 -12.36 8.59 12.67
C LEU A 404 -11.19 8.75 13.67
N ARG A 405 -10.16 7.91 13.58
CA ARG A 405 -8.91 7.99 14.38
C ARG A 405 -7.99 9.16 14.01
N THR A 406 -8.25 9.87 12.90
CA THR A 406 -7.40 10.95 12.35
C THR A 406 -8.13 12.27 12.12
N ILE A 407 -9.46 12.32 12.14
CA ILE A 407 -10.22 13.58 12.06
C ILE A 407 -10.15 14.39 13.38
N PHE A 408 -10.00 13.70 14.52
CA PHE A 408 -9.82 14.29 15.85
C PHE A 408 -8.49 13.80 16.46
N PRO A 409 -7.49 14.69 16.65
CA PRO A 409 -6.25 14.33 17.33
C PRO A 409 -6.43 14.13 18.84
N SER A 410 -5.91 13.02 19.33
CA SER A 410 -5.72 12.75 20.77
C SER A 410 -4.58 13.63 21.30
N TRP A 411 -4.85 14.90 21.63
CA TRP A 411 -3.80 15.83 22.10
C TRP A 411 -3.09 15.36 23.39
N SER A 412 -3.72 14.46 24.16
CA SER A 412 -3.15 13.69 25.26
C SER A 412 -1.89 12.89 24.89
N ASP A 413 -1.80 12.44 23.65
CA ASP A 413 -0.82 11.45 23.17
C ASP A 413 0.49 12.11 22.74
N PHE A 414 0.52 13.45 22.75
CA PHE A 414 1.63 14.27 22.30
C PHE A 414 2.27 15.03 23.45
N ASP A 415 3.56 15.32 23.28
CA ASP A 415 4.25 16.39 23.98
C ASP A 415 4.39 17.59 23.04
N ILE A 416 4.02 18.77 23.52
CA ILE A 416 4.03 20.03 22.75
C ILE A 416 4.85 21.02 23.55
N ARG A 417 5.91 21.57 22.95
CA ARG A 417 6.85 22.44 23.64
C ARG A 417 6.95 23.80 22.97
N LYS A 418 7.13 24.84 23.80
CA LYS A 418 7.52 26.18 23.40
C LYS A 418 8.59 26.71 24.36
N ASP A 419 9.64 27.34 23.84
CA ASP A 419 10.76 27.90 24.60
C ASP A 419 11.38 26.85 25.55
N GLY A 420 11.48 25.60 25.06
CA GLY A 420 11.89 24.41 25.81
C GLY A 420 10.87 23.88 26.84
N LYS A 421 9.88 24.68 27.23
CA LYS A 421 8.86 24.35 28.25
C LYS A 421 7.66 23.64 27.63
N ARG A 422 6.97 22.84 28.44
CA ARG A 422 5.78 22.08 28.02
C ARG A 422 4.54 22.97 27.99
N HIS A 423 3.91 23.13 26.84
CA HIS A 423 2.72 23.97 26.68
C HIS A 423 1.45 23.15 26.95
N SER A 424 0.67 23.54 27.96
CA SER A 424 -0.67 22.99 28.18
C SER A 424 -1.61 23.46 27.04
N SER A 425 -2.12 22.53 26.25
CA SER A 425 -2.94 22.83 25.06
C SER A 425 -4.45 22.74 25.27
N CYS A 426 -4.91 22.22 26.43
CA CYS A 426 -6.33 21.96 26.69
C CYS A 426 -7.22 23.21 26.76
N GLY A 427 -6.69 24.37 27.14
CA GLY A 427 -7.49 25.55 27.50
C GLY A 427 -8.22 26.29 26.38
N GLY A 428 -8.23 25.80 25.14
CA GLY A 428 -8.75 26.60 24.02
C GLY A 428 -8.98 25.90 22.67
N MET A 429 -9.26 24.58 22.66
CA MET A 429 -9.60 23.87 21.40
C MET A 429 -10.84 22.96 21.48
N LEU A 430 -11.69 23.16 22.49
CA LEU A 430 -12.98 22.49 22.71
C LEU A 430 -14.15 23.39 22.27
N SER A 431 -14.54 23.36 20.99
CA SER A 431 -15.83 23.95 20.50
C SER A 431 -16.14 23.76 19.00
N MET A 432 -15.71 22.67 18.34
CA MET A 432 -16.05 22.43 16.92
C MET A 432 -16.30 20.94 16.58
N GLY A 433 -16.80 20.15 17.55
CA GLY A 433 -16.92 18.68 17.42
C GLY A 433 -18.31 18.11 17.17
N VAL A 434 -19.39 18.85 17.46
CA VAL A 434 -20.72 18.24 17.68
C VAL A 434 -21.66 18.32 16.46
N PHE A 435 -21.59 19.39 15.66
CA PHE A 435 -22.69 19.80 14.77
C PHE A 435 -22.92 18.95 13.50
N ILE A 436 -22.15 17.89 13.26
CA ILE A 436 -22.23 17.09 12.01
C ILE A 436 -22.89 15.71 12.22
N MET A 437 -22.88 15.14 13.43
CA MET A 437 -23.47 13.80 13.64
C MET A 437 -25.01 13.79 13.69
N GLY A 438 -25.66 14.92 14.02
CA GLY A 438 -27.12 15.00 14.14
C GLY A 438 -27.88 14.72 12.83
N LEU A 439 -27.35 15.14 11.68
CA LEU A 439 -28.02 14.99 10.38
C LEU A 439 -27.82 13.63 9.71
N ALA A 440 -26.83 12.84 10.14
CA ALA A 440 -26.59 11.49 9.61
C ALA A 440 -27.43 10.39 10.31
N ALA A 441 -27.98 10.68 11.48
CA ALA A 441 -28.68 9.71 12.33
C ALA A 441 -30.15 9.43 11.92
N VAL A 442 -30.75 10.29 11.10
CA VAL A 442 -32.21 10.30 10.85
C VAL A 442 -32.64 9.29 9.77
N THR A 443 -31.73 8.80 8.91
CA THR A 443 -32.09 8.05 7.69
C THR A 443 -31.48 6.64 7.58
N ILE A 444 -31.09 6.00 8.68
CA ILE A 444 -30.70 4.57 8.70
C ILE A 444 -31.44 3.85 9.82
N THR A 445 -32.48 3.10 9.45
CA THR A 445 -33.36 2.35 10.36
C THR A 445 -32.70 1.11 10.95
N ASN A 446 -32.93 0.89 12.25
CA ASN A 446 -32.83 -0.40 12.97
C ASN A 446 -31.57 -1.25 12.75
N SER A 447 -30.53 -0.98 13.55
CA SER A 447 -29.72 -2.06 14.12
C SER A 447 -29.52 -1.85 15.63
N THR A 448 -29.64 -2.92 16.40
CA THR A 448 -29.54 -2.90 17.87
C THR A 448 -28.12 -2.63 18.37
N ASP A 449 -27.12 -2.74 17.51
CA ASP A 449 -25.73 -2.39 17.83
C ASP A 449 -25.46 -0.89 17.79
N ILE A 450 -26.20 -0.10 17.00
CA ILE A 450 -26.09 1.37 17.02
C ILE A 450 -26.62 1.93 18.36
N GLN A 451 -27.72 1.38 18.88
CA GLN A 451 -28.22 1.68 20.23
C GLN A 451 -27.14 1.43 21.30
N LYS A 452 -26.46 0.27 21.25
CA LYS A 452 -25.33 -0.05 22.14
C LYS A 452 -24.12 0.87 21.95
N LEU A 453 -23.87 1.35 20.72
CA LEU A 453 -22.79 2.29 20.44
C LEU A 453 -23.08 3.67 21.02
N ILE A 454 -24.31 4.17 20.86
CA ILE A 454 -24.78 5.44 21.42
C ILE A 454 -24.76 5.39 22.94
N GLY A 455 -25.28 4.32 23.56
CA GLY A 455 -25.24 4.14 25.02
C GLY A 455 -23.82 4.06 25.61
N LYS A 456 -22.84 3.56 24.85
CA LYS A 456 -21.42 3.64 25.25
C LYS A 456 -20.83 5.03 25.07
N ALA A 457 -21.22 5.76 24.03
CA ALA A 457 -20.79 7.15 23.81
C ALA A 457 -21.37 8.12 24.87
N SER A 458 -22.63 7.96 25.26
CA SER A 458 -23.25 8.77 26.33
C SER A 458 -22.56 8.52 27.68
N ASN A 459 -22.29 7.27 28.02
CA ASN A 459 -21.64 6.94 29.30
C ASN A 459 -20.18 7.39 29.32
N TRP A 460 -19.48 7.37 28.18
CA TRP A 460 -18.14 7.94 28.05
C TRP A 460 -18.15 9.48 28.17
N LEU A 461 -19.17 10.16 27.64
CA LEU A 461 -19.33 11.61 27.83
C LEU A 461 -19.59 11.96 29.30
N LEU A 462 -20.56 11.29 29.95
CA LEU A 462 -20.91 11.54 31.35
C LEU A 462 -19.73 11.29 32.31
N ALA A 463 -18.95 10.23 32.07
CA ALA A 463 -17.76 9.93 32.88
C ALA A 463 -16.65 11.00 32.82
N ASN A 464 -16.59 11.78 31.73
CA ASN A 464 -15.57 12.82 31.52
C ASN A 464 -16.04 14.24 31.92
N VAL A 465 -17.30 14.43 32.32
CA VAL A 465 -17.84 15.74 32.74
C VAL A 465 -17.71 15.97 34.26
N HIS A 466 -17.57 14.92 35.07
CA HIS A 466 -17.46 15.00 36.55
C HIS A 466 -16.05 14.86 37.11
N ARG A 467 -15.01 15.19 36.33
CA ARG A 467 -13.61 15.36 36.82
C ARG A 467 -12.93 16.53 36.11
N SER A 468 -13.38 17.73 36.46
CA SER A 468 -12.72 19.02 36.23
C SER A 468 -11.97 19.46 37.48
#